data_AF-A0A830GNN2-F1
#
_entry.id   AF-A0A830GNN2-F1
#
_cell.length_a   1.000
_cell.length_b   1.000
_cell.length_c   1.000
_cell.angle_alpha   90.00
_cell.angle_beta   90.00
_cell.angle_gamma   90.00
#
_symmetry.space_group_name_H-M   'P 1'
#
loop_
_entity.id
_entity.type
_entity.pdbx_description
1 polymer ?
#
loop_
_entity_poly.entity_id
_entity_poly.type
_entity_poly.pdbx_seq_one_letter_code
_entity_poly.pdbx_strand_id
1 'polypeptide(L)' 'MQPTMSASATDRDEASYACPLCDHSGETATDVYVHLQVSHRKSEISEALIEAITDDRTRSELAEQ' A
#
# COMPACT_ATOMS: atom_id res chain seq x y z
N MET A 1 -36.83 7.26 -9.98
CA MET A 1 -36.05 6.22 -9.27
C MET A 1 -34.61 6.33 -9.72
N GLN A 2 -33.73 6.89 -8.91
CA GLN A 2 -32.28 6.94 -9.16
C GLN A 2 -31.60 6.04 -8.13
N PRO A 3 -30.84 5.01 -8.52
CA PRO A 3 -29.93 4.36 -7.59
C PRO A 3 -28.71 5.27 -7.40
N THR A 4 -28.67 5.94 -6.25
CA THR A 4 -27.49 6.62 -5.73
C THR A 4 -26.39 5.60 -5.46
N MET A 5 -25.17 6.00 -5.80
CA MET A 5 -23.93 5.27 -5.60
C MET A 5 -23.86 4.66 -4.20
N SER A 6 -23.52 3.38 -4.14
CA SER A 6 -22.96 2.76 -2.94
C SER A 6 -21.72 2.01 -3.40
N ALA A 7 -20.70 2.79 -3.76
CA ALA A 7 -19.33 2.31 -3.68
C ALA A 7 -19.05 2.15 -2.19
N SER A 8 -19.42 0.99 -1.64
CA SER A 8 -18.86 0.51 -0.38
C SER A 8 -17.40 0.20 -0.65
N ALA A 9 -16.57 1.24 -0.67
CA ALA A 9 -15.16 1.12 -0.37
C ALA A 9 -15.06 0.75 1.12
N THR A 10 -15.37 -0.51 1.43
CA THR A 10 -14.79 -1.17 2.60
C THR A 10 -13.43 -1.68 2.19
N ASP A 11 -12.56 -0.77 1.73
CA ASP A 11 -11.13 -0.91 1.86
C ASP A 11 -10.83 -0.30 3.22
N ARG A 12 -11.12 -1.07 4.27
CA ARG A 12 -10.79 -0.69 5.62
C ARG A 12 -9.99 -1.84 6.14
N ASP A 13 -8.70 -1.80 5.78
CA ASP A 13 -7.58 -2.43 6.44
C ASP A 13 -8.02 -3.46 7.49
N GLU A 14 -8.55 -4.59 7.03
CA GLU A 14 -8.43 -5.80 7.82
C GLU A 14 -6.93 -6.01 7.78
N ALA A 15 -6.26 -5.71 8.91
CA ALA A 15 -4.81 -5.60 9.09
C ALA A 15 -4.09 -6.92 8.80
N SER A 16 -4.27 -7.40 7.58
CA SER A 16 -3.53 -8.42 6.91
C SER A 16 -2.21 -7.74 6.64
N TYR A 17 -1.15 -8.25 7.23
CA TYR A 17 0.18 -7.75 6.94
C TYR A 17 0.45 -8.14 5.48
N ALA A 18 0.16 -7.24 4.55
CA ALA A 18 0.36 -7.44 3.13
C ALA A 18 1.69 -6.78 2.72
N CYS A 19 2.41 -7.43 1.81
CA CYS A 19 3.62 -6.88 1.26
C CYS A 19 3.27 -5.78 0.25
N PRO A 20 3.85 -4.56 0.35
CA PRO A 20 3.58 -3.49 -0.62
C PRO A 20 4.24 -3.72 -1.99
N LEU A 21 5.08 -4.78 -2.11
CA LEU A 21 5.84 -5.08 -3.33
C LEU A 21 5.28 -6.27 -4.11
N CYS A 22 4.49 -7.14 -3.47
CA CYS A 22 3.93 -8.33 -4.10
C CYS A 22 2.66 -8.79 -3.39
N ASP A 23 1.90 -9.70 -4.01
CA ASP A 23 0.67 -10.27 -3.45
C ASP A 23 0.87 -11.20 -2.23
N HIS A 24 2.03 -11.16 -1.57
CA HIS A 24 2.27 -11.93 -0.35
C HIS A 24 1.60 -11.25 0.84
N SER A 25 0.85 -12.03 1.62
CA SER A 25 0.27 -11.61 2.89
C SER A 25 0.73 -12.57 3.98
N GLY A 26 1.24 -12.01 5.06
CA GLY A 26 1.67 -12.73 6.24
C GLY A 26 0.64 -12.64 7.36
N GLU A 27 0.63 -13.65 8.23
CA GLU A 27 -0.26 -13.73 9.40
C GLU A 27 0.18 -12.78 10.53
N THR A 28 1.41 -12.25 10.47
CA THR A 28 1.99 -11.37 11.50
C THR A 28 2.96 -10.38 10.87
N ALA A 29 3.15 -9.21 11.51
CA ALA A 29 4.14 -8.22 11.10
C ALA A 29 5.56 -8.81 10.91
N THR A 30 5.93 -9.76 11.77
CA THR A 30 7.22 -10.46 11.70
C THR A 30 7.34 -11.30 10.44
N ASP A 31 6.28 -11.96 10.00
CA ASP A 31 6.28 -12.81 8.81
C ASP A 31 6.53 -11.96 7.56
N VAL A 32 5.82 -10.83 7.45
CA VAL A 32 6.05 -9.84 6.40
C VAL A 32 7.44 -9.23 6.49
N TYR A 33 7.94 -8.91 7.69
CA TYR A 33 9.29 -8.38 7.86
C TYR A 33 10.39 -9.37 7.42
N VAL A 34 10.20 -10.66 7.70
CA VAL A 34 11.11 -11.71 7.22
C VAL A 34 10.98 -11.86 5.70
N HIS A 35 9.76 -11.89 5.18
CA HIS A 35 9.49 -11.92 3.74
C HIS A 35 10.19 -10.76 3.00
N LEU A 36 10.07 -9.52 3.49
CA LEU A 36 10.75 -8.36 2.91
C LEU A 36 12.28 -8.54 2.88
N GLN A 37 12.87 -9.19 3.88
CA GLN A 37 14.32 -9.40 3.94
C GLN A 37 14.83 -10.53 3.04
N VAL A 38 14.03 -11.58 2.82
CA VAL A 38 14.46 -12.77 2.05
C VAL A 38 14.00 -12.73 0.59
N SER A 39 12.83 -12.17 0.31
CA SER A 39 12.21 -12.15 -1.01
C SER A 39 12.48 -10.86 -1.77
N HIS A 40 12.69 -9.74 -1.07
CA HIS A 40 12.96 -8.46 -1.67
C HIS A 40 14.33 -7.92 -1.26
N ARG A 41 14.99 -7.20 -2.16
CA ARG A 41 16.19 -6.46 -1.79
C ARG A 41 15.79 -5.13 -1.15
N LYS A 42 16.65 -4.64 -0.26
CA LYS A 42 16.49 -3.32 0.37
C LYS A 42 16.33 -2.19 -0.66
N SER A 43 16.98 -2.29 -1.82
CA SER A 43 16.82 -1.34 -2.92
C SER A 43 15.39 -1.27 -3.43
N GLU A 44 14.76 -2.41 -3.72
CA GLU A 44 13.38 -2.48 -4.23
C GLU A 44 12.38 -1.91 -3.22
N ILE A 45 12.57 -2.20 -1.93
CA ILE A 45 11.76 -1.64 -0.84
C ILE A 45 11.94 -0.12 -0.74
N SER A 46 13.17 0.37 -0.83
CA SER A 46 13.45 1.80 -0.76
C SER A 46 12.91 2.55 -1.97
N GLU A 47 13.00 1.99 -3.18
CA GLU A 47 12.47 2.59 -4.40
C GLU A 47 10.96 2.73 -4.34
N ALA A 48 10.24 1.65 -4.00
CA ALA A 48 8.78 1.69 -3.86
C ALA A 48 8.32 2.67 -2.76
N LEU A 49 9.05 2.76 -1.65
CA LEU A 49 8.76 3.73 -0.59
C LEU A 49 8.97 5.18 -1.06
N ILE A 50 10.04 5.44 -1.82
CA ILE A 50 10.31 6.76 -2.38
C ILE A 50 9.18 7.14 -3.34
N GLU A 51 8.80 6.23 -4.26
CA GLU A 51 7.70 6.47 -5.19
C GLU A 51 6.40 6.79 -4.46
N ALA A 52 6.00 5.99 -3.48
CA ALA A 52 4.78 6.21 -2.69
C ALA A 52 4.76 7.57 -1.98
N ILE A 53 5.90 8.00 -1.41
CA ILE A 53 6.02 9.32 -0.75
C ILE A 53 5.96 10.45 -1.77
N THR A 54 6.60 10.27 -2.94
CA THR A 54 6.57 11.29 -4.00
C THR A 54 5.19 11.44 -4.62
N ASP A 55 4.43 10.35 -4.76
CA ASP A 55 3.08 10.35 -5.33
C ASP A 55 2.07 11.02 -4.39
N ASP A 56 2.19 10.82 -3.07
CA ASP A 56 1.36 11.51 -2.07
C ASP A 56 1.60 13.03 -2.10
N ARG A 57 2.87 13.43 -2.21
CA ARG A 57 3.26 14.84 -2.29
C ARG A 57 2.77 15.50 -3.57
N THR A 58 2.93 14.87 -4.73
CA THR A 58 2.44 15.42 -6.01
C THR A 58 0.91 15.46 -6.04
N ARG A 59 0.22 14.47 -5.46
CA ARG A 59 -1.24 14.46 -5.34
C ARG A 59 -1.77 15.60 -4.46
N SER A 60 -1.08 15.92 -3.37
CA SER A 60 -1.41 17.09 -2.55
C SER A 60 -1.17 18.41 -3.31
N GLU A 61 -0.08 18.53 -4.06
CA GLU A 61 0.27 19.75 -4.81
C GLU A 61 -0.65 19.98 -6.05
N LEU A 62 -1.30 18.95 -6.60
CA LEU A 62 -2.32 19.10 -7.66
C LEU A 62 -3.73 19.44 -7.13
N ALA A 63 -4.04 19.10 -5.87
CA ALA A 63 -5.35 19.40 -5.28
C ALA A 63 -5.51 20.89 -4.90
N GLU A 64 -4.42 21.67 -4.91
CA GLU A 64 -4.39 23.09 -4.55
C GLU A 64 -4.32 24.06 -5.76
N GLN A 65 -4.49 23.54 -7.00
CA GLN A 65 -4.57 24.34 -8.24
C GLN A 65 -6.01 24.51 -8.76
#